data_AF-A0A9D4MYH0-F1
#
_entry.id   AF-A0A9D4MYH0-F1
#
_cell.length_a   1.000
_cell.length_b   1.000
_cell.length_c   1.000
_cell.angle_alpha   90.00
_cell.angle_beta   90.00
_cell.angle_gamma   90.00
#
_symmetry.space_group_name_H-M   'P 1'
#
loop_
_entity.id
_entity.type
_entity.pdbx_description
1 polymer ?
#
loop_
_entity_poly.entity_id
_entity_poly.type
_entity_poly.pdbx_seq_one_letter_code
_entity_poly.pdbx_strand_id
1 'polypeptide(L)'
;MQDDIRQAQESLMRSEETAELLAEKARIAEEEASLLTQKASEAEAENNRIRISVMKTEDEKEMMKMQVNDAAMVITRLLDDSEQRKREADMLRHELHQARIAEKIAKDKLVELTRGPDRAYSIHNLTSDLSSRLTLLGADPGLNESCTEASCELLVNTDMAQLSLELEHEKVEYTEKSRHLQEHLRELKSEIEVLKKEDAEYSLDHLYQASRMFGQNKYSTLRTASSNTTRSRVNMFEDL
;
A
#
# COMPACT_ATOMS: atom_id res chain seq x y z
N MET A 1 -8.75 -47.71 91.79
CA MET A 1 -9.98 -46.92 91.50
C MET A 1 -9.68 -45.46 91.20
N GLN A 2 -9.10 -44.68 92.13
CA GLN A 2 -8.82 -43.26 91.87
C GLN A 2 -7.69 -43.05 90.85
N ASP A 3 -6.66 -43.90 90.88
CA ASP A 3 -5.57 -43.88 89.89
C ASP A 3 -6.02 -44.35 88.50
N ASP A 4 -6.93 -45.33 88.42
CA ASP A 4 -7.47 -45.83 87.14
C ASP A 4 -8.28 -44.74 86.43
N ILE A 5 -9.05 -43.94 87.19
CA ILE A 5 -9.80 -42.79 86.67
C ILE A 5 -8.85 -41.74 86.12
N ARG A 6 -7.77 -41.42 86.84
CA ARG A 6 -6.75 -40.45 86.38
C ARG A 6 -6.05 -40.93 85.10
N GLN A 7 -5.68 -42.20 85.04
CA GLN A 7 -5.04 -42.78 83.86
C GLN A 7 -5.97 -42.79 82.63
N ALA A 8 -7.26 -43.09 82.83
CA ALA A 8 -8.26 -43.02 81.76
C ALA A 8 -8.45 -41.59 81.25
N GLN A 9 -8.49 -40.61 82.16
CA GLN A 9 -8.66 -39.20 81.82
C GLN A 9 -7.43 -38.63 81.08
N GLU A 10 -6.22 -38.99 81.49
CA GLU A 10 -5.00 -38.63 80.76
C GLU A 10 -4.93 -39.29 79.37
N SER A 11 -5.43 -40.53 79.24
CA SER A 11 -5.50 -41.23 77.95
C SER A 11 -6.54 -40.59 77.02
N LEU A 12 -7.67 -40.14 77.57
CA LEU A 12 -8.70 -39.41 76.83
C LEU A 12 -8.15 -38.08 76.29
N MET A 13 -7.52 -37.27 77.15
CA MET A 13 -6.91 -35.99 76.74
C MET A 13 -5.89 -36.17 75.61
N ARG A 14 -5.01 -37.17 75.71
CA ARG A 14 -4.04 -37.48 74.63
C ARG A 14 -4.73 -37.94 73.34
N SER A 15 -5.82 -38.69 73.46
CA SER A 15 -6.59 -39.14 72.30
C SER A 15 -7.29 -37.96 71.61
N GLU A 16 -7.82 -37.02 72.39
CA GLU A 16 -8.45 -35.80 71.87
C GLU A 16 -7.44 -34.92 71.15
N GLU A 17 -6.28 -34.63 71.77
CA GLU A 17 -5.18 -33.89 71.13
C GLU A 17 -4.70 -34.56 69.82
N THR A 18 -4.61 -35.90 69.81
CA THR A 18 -4.22 -36.66 68.61
C THR A 18 -5.28 -36.55 67.51
N ALA A 19 -6.57 -36.60 67.88
CA ALA A 19 -7.67 -36.46 66.93
C ALA A 19 -7.71 -35.06 66.29
N GLU A 20 -7.50 -34.01 67.08
CA GLU A 20 -7.41 -32.63 66.60
C GLU A 20 -6.24 -32.44 65.61
N LEU A 21 -5.05 -32.95 65.95
CA LEU A 21 -3.89 -32.89 65.05
C LEU A 21 -4.11 -33.63 63.73
N LEU A 22 -4.79 -34.78 63.77
CA LEU A 22 -5.12 -35.54 62.56
C LEU A 22 -6.15 -34.82 61.69
N ALA A 23 -7.16 -34.19 62.30
CA ALA A 23 -8.16 -33.41 61.58
C ALA A 23 -7.52 -32.21 60.87
N GLU A 24 -6.61 -31.49 61.54
CA GLU A 24 -5.90 -30.37 60.91
C GLU A 24 -4.96 -30.84 59.79
N LYS A 25 -4.28 -31.98 59.98
CA LYS A 25 -3.45 -32.58 58.92
C LYS A 25 -4.29 -32.99 57.71
N ALA A 26 -5.49 -33.53 57.91
CA ALA A 26 -6.41 -33.86 56.83
C ALA A 26 -6.88 -32.60 56.08
N ARG A 27 -7.22 -31.54 56.81
CA ARG A 27 -7.62 -30.24 56.24
C ARG A 27 -6.52 -29.64 55.37
N ILE A 28 -5.28 -29.63 55.85
CA ILE A 28 -4.12 -29.15 55.09
C ILE A 28 -3.91 -30.00 53.83
N ALA A 29 -4.02 -31.32 53.92
CA ALA A 29 -3.87 -32.20 52.76
C ALA A 29 -4.96 -31.97 51.70
N GLU A 30 -6.21 -31.68 52.11
CA GLU A 30 -7.29 -31.30 51.20
C GLU A 30 -7.02 -29.95 50.52
N GLU A 31 -6.57 -28.94 51.28
CA GLU A 31 -6.21 -27.63 50.74
C GLU A 31 -5.05 -27.74 49.73
N GLU A 32 -4.02 -28.53 50.03
CA GLU A 32 -2.90 -28.79 49.12
C GLU A 32 -3.34 -29.50 47.84
N ALA A 33 -4.21 -30.50 47.94
CA ALA A 33 -4.75 -31.20 46.77
C ALA A 33 -5.61 -30.28 45.88
N SER A 34 -6.42 -29.41 46.50
CA SER A 34 -7.21 -28.40 45.77
C SER A 34 -6.32 -27.40 45.05
N LEU A 35 -5.27 -26.91 45.71
CA LEU A 35 -4.32 -25.97 45.11
C LEU A 35 -3.55 -26.61 43.95
N LEU A 36 -3.14 -27.87 44.08
CA LEU A 36 -2.47 -28.60 42.98
C LEU A 36 -3.41 -28.78 41.78
N THR A 37 -4.68 -29.10 42.03
CA THR A 37 -5.70 -29.23 40.98
C THR A 37 -5.91 -27.91 40.25
N GLN A 38 -6.03 -26.80 40.99
CA GLN A 38 -6.13 -25.46 40.42
C GLN A 38 -4.91 -25.14 39.54
N LYS A 39 -3.69 -25.34 40.05
CA LYS A 39 -2.45 -25.10 39.30
C LYS A 39 -2.37 -25.94 38.02
N ALA A 40 -2.81 -27.20 38.06
CA ALA A 40 -2.87 -28.04 36.87
C ALA A 40 -3.84 -27.47 35.83
N SER A 41 -5.03 -27.04 36.26
CA SER A 41 -6.03 -26.44 35.35
C SER A 41 -5.57 -25.13 34.71
N GLU A 42 -4.88 -24.27 35.48
CA GLU A 42 -4.31 -23.01 34.99
C GLU A 42 -3.17 -23.27 33.99
N ALA A 43 -2.30 -24.24 34.28
CA ALA A 43 -1.24 -24.65 33.37
C ALA A 43 -1.78 -25.21 32.05
N GLU A 44 -2.85 -26.01 32.09
CA GLU A 44 -3.52 -26.51 30.88
C GLU A 44 -4.17 -25.38 30.06
N ALA A 45 -4.82 -24.43 30.73
CA ALA A 45 -5.42 -23.27 30.06
C ALA A 45 -4.35 -22.42 29.34
N GLU A 46 -3.23 -22.13 29.99
CA GLU A 46 -2.13 -21.39 29.35
C GLU A 46 -1.46 -22.19 28.23
N ASN A 47 -1.31 -23.52 28.39
CA ASN A 47 -0.79 -24.37 27.32
C ASN A 47 -1.67 -24.31 26.07
N ASN A 48 -2.99 -24.36 26.25
CA ASN A 48 -3.94 -24.24 25.16
C ASN A 48 -3.89 -22.84 24.51
N ARG A 49 -3.76 -21.77 25.30
CA ARG A 49 -3.61 -20.41 24.79
C ARG A 49 -2.37 -20.27 23.92
N ILE A 50 -1.22 -20.76 24.39
CA ILE A 50 0.04 -20.76 23.64
C ILE A 50 -0.11 -21.56 22.35
N ARG A 51 -0.73 -22.75 22.40
CA ARG A 51 -0.93 -23.59 21.22
C ARG A 51 -1.73 -22.89 20.13
N ILE A 52 -2.85 -22.24 20.49
CA ILE A 52 -3.67 -21.47 19.55
C ILE A 52 -2.85 -20.32 18.95
N SER A 53 -2.09 -19.60 19.77
CA SER A 53 -1.24 -18.50 19.29
C SER A 53 -0.20 -19.00 18.28
N VAL A 54 0.44 -20.15 18.55
CA VAL A 54 1.44 -20.73 17.65
C VAL A 54 0.80 -21.14 16.32
N MET A 55 -0.37 -21.79 16.34
CA MET A 55 -1.09 -22.15 15.12
C MET A 55 -1.41 -20.93 14.28
N LYS A 56 -1.96 -19.87 14.89
CA LYS A 56 -2.29 -18.62 14.19
C LYS A 56 -1.06 -17.99 13.53
N THR A 57 0.07 -17.95 14.24
CA THR A 57 1.32 -17.40 13.68
C THR A 57 1.85 -18.26 12.52
N GLU A 58 1.74 -19.58 12.59
CA GLU A 58 2.17 -20.46 11.50
C GLU A 58 1.27 -20.31 10.26
N ASP A 59 -0.06 -20.17 10.45
CA ASP A 59 -1.02 -19.91 9.37
C ASP A 59 -0.73 -18.57 8.67
N GLU A 60 -0.43 -17.50 9.43
CA GLU A 60 -0.05 -16.20 8.88
C GLU A 60 1.26 -16.29 8.07
N LYS A 61 2.24 -17.04 8.55
CA LYS A 61 3.51 -17.28 7.85
C LYS A 61 3.31 -18.07 6.55
N GLU A 62 2.44 -19.07 6.54
CA GLU A 62 2.12 -19.84 5.33
C GLU A 62 1.44 -18.95 4.28
N MET A 63 0.51 -18.09 4.70
CA MET A 63 -0.14 -17.11 3.83
C MET A 63 0.89 -16.13 3.21
N MET A 64 1.81 -15.59 4.01
CA MET A 64 2.86 -14.71 3.50
C MET A 64 3.76 -15.42 2.49
N LYS A 65 4.12 -16.68 2.75
CA LYS A 65 4.94 -17.47 1.81
C LYS A 65 4.24 -17.64 0.46
N MET A 66 2.94 -17.89 0.45
CA MET A 66 2.16 -17.98 -0.78
C MET A 66 2.18 -16.65 -1.55
N GLN A 67 1.93 -15.53 -0.87
CA GLN A 67 1.98 -14.20 -1.49
C GLN A 67 3.35 -13.86 -2.07
N VAL A 68 4.43 -14.18 -1.35
CA VAL A 68 5.80 -13.97 -1.83
C VAL A 68 6.08 -14.83 -3.07
N ASN A 69 5.63 -16.08 -3.09
CA ASN A 69 5.79 -16.93 -4.27
C ASN A 69 5.01 -16.41 -5.48
N ASP A 70 3.79 -15.92 -5.29
CA ASP A 70 2.99 -15.32 -6.35
C ASP A 70 3.65 -14.05 -6.91
N ALA A 71 4.15 -13.19 -6.03
CA ALA A 71 4.91 -12.00 -6.41
C ALA A 71 6.20 -12.37 -7.17
N ALA A 72 6.93 -13.40 -6.72
CA ALA A 72 8.12 -13.89 -7.39
C ALA A 72 7.82 -14.38 -8.82
N MET A 73 6.70 -15.08 -9.03
CA MET A 73 6.29 -15.51 -10.36
C MET A 73 6.02 -14.32 -11.30
N VAL A 74 5.38 -13.26 -10.79
CA VAL A 74 5.14 -12.02 -11.56
C VAL A 74 6.46 -11.33 -11.89
N ILE A 75 7.37 -11.22 -10.92
CA ILE A 75 8.69 -10.62 -11.13
C ILE A 75 9.48 -11.38 -12.20
N THR A 76 9.50 -12.72 -12.15
CA THR A 76 10.19 -13.53 -13.16
C THR A 76 9.63 -13.27 -14.56
N ARG A 77 8.31 -13.21 -14.72
CA ARG A 77 7.69 -12.88 -16.02
C ARG A 77 8.08 -11.49 -16.51
N LEU A 78 8.07 -10.49 -15.62
CA LEU A 78 8.47 -9.12 -15.96
C LEU A 78 9.95 -9.04 -16.38
N LEU A 79 10.82 -9.81 -15.72
CA LEU A 79 12.24 -9.88 -16.07
C LEU A 79 12.45 -10.51 -17.46
N ASP A 80 11.74 -11.60 -17.77
CA ASP A 80 11.81 -12.26 -19.08
C ASP A 80 11.32 -11.33 -20.20
N ASP A 81 10.19 -10.65 -19.99
CA ASP A 81 9.65 -9.63 -20.90
C ASP A 81 10.64 -8.48 -21.12
N SER A 82 11.28 -8.01 -20.05
CA SER A 82 12.30 -6.95 -20.11
C SER A 82 13.51 -7.40 -20.93
N GLU A 83 13.98 -8.63 -20.71
CA GLU A 83 15.08 -9.22 -21.49
C GLU A 83 14.71 -9.35 -22.98
N GLN A 84 13.47 -9.74 -23.29
CA GLN A 84 13.01 -9.81 -24.68
C GLN A 84 13.00 -8.43 -25.34
N ARG A 85 12.38 -7.43 -24.71
CA ARG A 85 12.36 -6.05 -25.23
C ARG A 85 13.77 -5.49 -25.42
N LYS A 86 14.71 -5.82 -24.53
CA LYS A 86 16.12 -5.43 -24.68
C LYS A 86 16.74 -6.01 -25.95
N ARG A 87 16.52 -7.31 -26.24
CA ARG A 87 17.03 -7.94 -27.48
C ARG A 87 16.42 -7.32 -28.72
N GLU A 88 15.12 -7.07 -28.71
CA GLU A 88 14.41 -6.40 -29.82
C GLU A 88 14.95 -4.98 -30.06
N ALA A 89 15.18 -4.22 -28.99
CA ALA A 89 15.77 -2.89 -29.09
C ALA A 89 17.19 -2.91 -29.68
N ASP A 90 18.01 -3.91 -29.31
CA ASP A 90 19.36 -4.05 -29.85
C ASP A 90 19.35 -4.45 -31.33
N MET A 91 18.42 -5.31 -31.76
CA MET A 91 18.20 -5.61 -33.17
C MET A 91 17.80 -4.36 -33.96
N LEU A 92 16.82 -3.60 -33.48
CA LEU A 92 16.35 -2.37 -34.15
C LEU A 92 17.47 -1.33 -34.24
N ARG A 93 18.33 -1.21 -33.22
CA ARG A 93 19.52 -0.34 -33.28
C ARG A 93 20.49 -0.78 -34.36
N HIS A 94 20.70 -2.09 -34.51
CA HIS A 94 21.58 -2.63 -35.53
C HIS A 94 21.03 -2.35 -36.95
N GLU A 95 19.74 -2.62 -37.16
CA GLU A 95 19.06 -2.35 -38.43
C GLU A 95 19.06 -0.86 -38.79
N LEU A 96 18.79 0.01 -37.81
CA LEU A 96 18.84 1.47 -38.00
C LEU A 96 20.25 1.93 -38.43
N HIS A 97 21.30 1.36 -37.83
CA HIS A 97 22.67 1.67 -38.20
C HIS A 97 22.97 1.27 -39.65
N GLN A 98 22.56 0.06 -40.05
CA GLN A 98 22.70 -0.40 -41.43
C GLN A 98 21.93 0.50 -42.41
N ALA A 99 20.68 0.86 -42.08
CA ALA A 99 19.84 1.74 -42.90
C ALA A 99 20.50 3.11 -43.11
N ARG A 100 21.09 3.71 -42.07
CA ARG A 100 21.83 4.98 -42.20
C ARG A 100 23.07 4.88 -43.10
N ILE A 101 23.79 3.76 -43.06
CA ILE A 101 24.91 3.53 -43.97
C ILE A 101 24.41 3.41 -45.41
N ALA A 102 23.35 2.64 -45.64
CA ALA A 102 22.74 2.49 -46.96
C ALA A 102 22.21 3.83 -47.51
N GLU A 103 21.56 4.62 -46.66
CA GLU A 103 21.09 5.97 -46.97
C GLU A 103 22.26 6.86 -47.39
N LYS A 104 23.36 6.88 -46.62
CA LYS A 104 24.56 7.65 -46.96
C LYS A 104 25.12 7.24 -48.33
N ILE A 105 25.26 5.94 -48.59
CA ILE A 105 25.76 5.42 -49.87
C ILE A 105 24.84 5.84 -51.02
N ALA A 106 23.52 5.71 -50.86
CA ALA A 106 22.56 6.11 -51.88
C ALA A 106 22.63 7.62 -52.17
N LYS A 107 22.78 8.43 -51.13
CA LYS A 107 22.93 9.88 -51.24
C LYS A 107 24.21 10.27 -51.97
N ASP A 108 25.35 9.66 -51.63
CA ASP A 108 26.63 9.92 -52.28
C ASP A 108 26.58 9.55 -53.78
N LYS A 109 25.98 8.40 -54.12
CA LYS A 109 25.74 7.98 -55.53
C LYS A 109 24.86 8.98 -56.30
N LEU A 110 23.79 9.49 -55.68
CA LEU A 110 22.91 10.46 -56.32
C LEU A 110 23.66 11.77 -56.61
N VAL A 111 24.47 12.24 -55.66
CA VAL A 111 25.31 13.43 -55.84
C VAL A 111 26.30 13.25 -56.99
N GLU A 112 26.94 12.08 -57.09
CA GLU A 112 27.87 11.75 -58.17
C GLU A 112 27.18 11.78 -59.55
N LEU A 113 25.99 11.19 -59.67
CA LEU A 113 25.19 11.23 -60.92
C LEU A 113 24.79 12.66 -61.32
N THR A 114 24.52 13.53 -60.36
CA THR A 114 24.17 14.94 -60.63
C THR A 114 25.37 15.83 -60.96
N ARG A 115 26.61 15.35 -60.82
CA ARG A 115 27.86 16.12 -61.03
C ARG A 115 28.54 15.90 -62.40
N GLY A 116 27.87 15.27 -63.37
CA GLY A 116 28.41 15.01 -64.71
C GLY A 116 28.77 16.28 -65.52
N PRO A 117 29.75 16.21 -66.46
CA PRO A 117 30.33 17.37 -67.14
C PRO A 117 29.59 17.68 -68.44
N ASP A 118 28.44 18.34 -68.35
CA ASP A 118 28.00 19.34 -69.33
C ASP A 118 26.70 20.01 -68.84
N ARG A 119 26.83 21.24 -68.33
CA ARG A 119 25.75 22.24 -68.43
C ARG A 119 26.26 23.41 -69.25
N ALA A 120 26.57 23.13 -70.51
CA ALA A 120 26.50 24.12 -71.55
C ALA A 120 25.07 24.14 -72.12
N TYR A 121 24.49 25.35 -72.17
CA TYR A 121 23.21 25.75 -72.76
C TYR A 121 21.96 25.71 -71.88
N SER A 122 21.67 26.91 -71.35
CA SER A 122 20.40 27.41 -70.83
C SER A 122 19.18 27.11 -71.70
N ILE A 123 18.04 26.85 -71.04
CA ILE A 123 16.75 27.46 -71.42
C ILE A 123 16.11 28.07 -70.16
N HIS A 124 16.00 29.40 -70.24
CA HIS A 124 15.18 30.40 -69.56
C HIS A 124 14.18 30.02 -68.46
N ASN A 125 14.25 30.81 -67.38
CA ASN A 125 13.19 31.35 -66.51
C ASN A 125 11.79 30.75 -66.64
N LEU A 126 11.30 30.17 -65.53
CA LEU A 126 10.04 30.42 -64.83
C LEU A 126 10.18 29.58 -63.54
N THR A 127 10.56 30.11 -62.38
CA THR A 127 9.59 30.64 -61.42
C THR A 127 10.37 31.29 -60.26
N SER A 128 10.48 32.61 -60.32
CA SER A 128 10.99 33.47 -59.24
C SER A 128 9.92 33.69 -58.16
N ASP A 129 9.28 32.62 -57.64
CA ASP A 129 8.19 32.79 -56.66
C ASP A 129 8.10 31.77 -55.52
N LEU A 130 9.16 31.00 -55.25
CA LEU A 130 9.22 30.23 -53.98
C LEU A 130 10.15 30.83 -52.93
N SER A 131 10.87 31.91 -53.27
CA SER A 131 11.64 32.68 -52.30
C SER A 131 10.73 33.60 -51.46
N SER A 132 9.55 33.98 -51.99
CA SER A 132 8.51 34.75 -51.30
C SER A 132 7.77 33.97 -50.21
N ARG A 133 7.85 32.62 -50.20
CA ARG A 133 7.14 31.78 -49.20
C ARG A 133 7.94 31.52 -47.92
N LEU A 134 9.20 31.94 -47.86
CA LEU A 134 9.99 31.91 -46.62
C LEU A 134 9.72 33.12 -45.70
N THR A 135 8.86 34.07 -46.09
CA THR A 135 8.62 35.34 -45.38
C THR A 135 7.24 35.42 -44.69
N LEU A 136 6.45 34.35 -44.66
CA LEU A 136 5.16 34.30 -43.95
C LEU A 136 5.24 33.43 -42.69
N LEU A 137 6.16 33.79 -41.80
CA LEU A 137 5.84 33.74 -40.37
C LEU A 137 4.65 34.68 -40.15
N GLY A 138 3.43 34.14 -40.09
CA GLY A 138 2.25 34.93 -39.73
C GLY A 138 0.92 34.34 -40.15
N ALA A 139 0.21 33.76 -39.18
CA ALA A 139 -1.25 33.63 -39.06
C ALA A 139 -2.02 32.64 -39.98
N ASP A 140 -2.28 31.44 -39.41
CA ASP A 140 -3.59 30.75 -39.26
C ASP A 140 -4.42 30.28 -40.52
N PRO A 141 -5.50 29.47 -40.35
CA PRO A 141 -5.52 28.00 -40.39
C PRO A 141 -6.27 27.45 -41.63
N GLY A 142 -5.87 26.27 -42.13
CA GLY A 142 -6.71 25.54 -43.10
C GLY A 142 -5.99 24.51 -43.97
N LEU A 143 -5.93 23.28 -43.46
CA LEU A 143 -5.99 21.99 -44.17
C LEU A 143 -5.06 21.76 -45.38
N ASN A 144 -4.01 20.93 -45.20
CA ASN A 144 -3.85 19.71 -46.02
C ASN A 144 -2.85 18.71 -45.38
N GLU A 145 -3.29 17.46 -45.33
CA GLU A 145 -2.73 16.30 -44.64
C GLU A 145 -1.46 15.70 -45.26
N SER A 146 -0.81 14.90 -44.40
CA SER A 146 0.10 13.79 -44.71
C SER A 146 1.59 14.13 -44.86
N CYS A 147 2.27 14.25 -43.71
CA CYS A 147 3.33 13.32 -43.31
C CYS A 147 4.09 13.89 -42.09
N THR A 148 3.56 13.66 -40.88
CA THR A 148 4.30 13.67 -39.58
C THR A 148 3.38 13.38 -38.37
N GLU A 149 2.07 13.18 -38.56
CA GLU A 149 1.16 12.96 -37.43
C GLU A 149 1.39 11.61 -36.72
N ALA A 150 1.58 10.51 -37.45
CA ALA A 150 1.74 9.18 -36.83
C ALA A 150 3.00 9.04 -35.94
N SER A 151 4.08 9.78 -36.25
CA SER A 151 5.31 9.74 -35.44
C SER A 151 5.23 10.66 -34.22
N CYS A 152 4.47 11.76 -34.31
CA CYS A 152 4.16 12.61 -33.17
C CYS A 152 3.12 11.95 -32.25
N GLU A 153 2.12 11.26 -32.80
CA GLU A 153 1.09 10.55 -32.03
C GLU A 153 1.69 9.34 -31.26
N LEU A 154 2.66 8.63 -31.83
CA LEU A 154 3.38 7.56 -31.15
C LEU A 154 4.31 8.07 -30.03
N LEU A 155 4.98 9.21 -30.23
CA LEU A 155 5.79 9.88 -29.20
C LEU A 155 4.90 10.41 -28.07
N VAL A 156 3.81 11.10 -28.39
CA VAL A 156 2.82 11.58 -27.41
C VAL A 156 2.19 10.42 -26.65
N ASN A 157 1.89 9.30 -27.30
CA ASN A 157 1.32 8.12 -26.62
C ASN A 157 2.33 7.42 -25.72
N THR A 158 3.61 7.38 -26.10
CA THR A 158 4.69 6.83 -25.27
C THR A 158 4.94 7.73 -24.06
N ASP A 159 4.99 9.04 -24.26
CA ASP A 159 5.16 10.04 -23.19
C ASP A 159 3.93 10.09 -22.27
N MET A 160 2.72 9.94 -22.81
CA MET A 160 1.49 9.84 -22.02
C MET A 160 1.39 8.54 -21.23
N ALA A 161 1.86 7.42 -21.78
CA ALA A 161 1.94 6.16 -21.06
C ALA A 161 2.98 6.23 -19.94
N GLN A 162 4.12 6.87 -20.19
CA GLN A 162 5.14 7.13 -19.18
C GLN A 162 4.60 8.04 -18.06
N LEU A 163 3.95 9.15 -18.40
CA LEU A 163 3.33 10.03 -17.40
C LEU A 163 2.24 9.33 -16.59
N SER A 164 1.46 8.45 -17.23
CA SER A 164 0.45 7.63 -16.53
C SER A 164 1.09 6.67 -15.52
N LEU A 165 2.23 6.06 -15.87
CA LEU A 165 3.01 5.21 -14.96
C LEU A 165 3.63 6.01 -13.81
N GLU A 166 4.19 7.19 -14.10
CA GLU A 166 4.75 8.08 -13.08
C GLU A 166 3.67 8.56 -12.10
N LEU A 167 2.48 8.90 -12.61
CA LEU A 167 1.35 9.34 -11.79
C LEU A 167 0.76 8.20 -10.94
N GLU A 168 0.69 6.98 -11.47
CA GLU A 168 0.28 5.83 -10.67
C GLU A 168 1.34 5.48 -9.61
N HIS A 169 2.63 5.57 -9.94
CA HIS A 169 3.71 5.40 -8.97
C HIS A 169 3.62 6.45 -7.85
N GLU A 170 3.47 7.73 -8.18
CA GLU A 170 3.32 8.81 -7.20
C GLU A 170 2.06 8.62 -6.33
N LYS A 171 0.96 8.18 -6.94
CA LYS A 171 -0.28 7.84 -6.22
C LYS A 171 -0.04 6.70 -5.22
N VAL A 172 0.66 5.64 -5.62
CA VAL A 172 1.01 4.53 -4.71
C VAL A 172 1.87 5.06 -3.56
N GLU A 173 2.93 5.82 -3.85
CA GLU A 173 3.81 6.40 -2.84
C GLU A 173 3.07 7.33 -1.87
N TYR A 174 2.18 8.18 -2.39
CA TYR A 174 1.32 9.04 -1.56
C TYR A 174 0.39 8.22 -0.67
N THR A 175 -0.25 7.17 -1.20
CA THR A 175 -1.13 6.31 -0.40
C THR A 175 -0.37 5.57 0.70
N GLU A 176 0.86 5.14 0.42
CA GLU A 176 1.71 4.49 1.42
C GLU A 176 2.16 5.48 2.51
N LYS A 177 2.62 6.68 2.14
CA LYS A 177 2.94 7.74 3.12
C LYS A 177 1.74 8.12 3.98
N SER A 178 0.56 8.27 3.36
CA SER A 178 -0.68 8.55 4.09
C SER A 178 -1.07 7.40 5.01
N ARG A 179 -0.86 6.14 4.59
CA ARG A 179 -1.11 4.96 5.42
C ARG A 179 -0.20 4.96 6.64
N HIS A 180 1.10 5.16 6.45
CA HIS A 180 2.09 5.19 7.53
C HIS A 180 1.79 6.30 8.55
N LEU A 181 1.42 7.49 8.07
CA LEU A 181 0.98 8.58 8.96
C LEU A 181 -0.27 8.20 9.76
N GLN A 182 -1.25 7.55 9.14
CA GLN A 182 -2.46 7.09 9.84
C GLN A 182 -2.16 6.01 10.88
N GLU A 183 -1.18 5.16 10.64
CA GLU A 183 -0.69 4.14 11.59
C GLU A 183 -0.03 4.81 12.78
N HIS A 184 0.94 5.70 12.56
CA HIS A 184 1.59 6.45 13.64
C HIS A 184 0.60 7.26 14.49
N LEU A 185 -0.39 7.92 13.87
CA LEU A 185 -1.44 8.64 14.61
C LEU A 185 -2.32 7.70 15.43
N ARG A 186 -2.55 6.46 14.95
CA ARG A 186 -3.33 5.45 15.67
C ARG A 186 -2.55 4.90 16.86
N GLU A 187 -1.27 4.62 16.67
CA GLU A 187 -0.35 4.18 17.72
C GLU A 187 -0.23 5.24 18.81
N LEU A 188 0.12 6.48 18.42
CA LEU A 188 0.21 7.60 19.36
C LEU A 188 -1.11 7.79 20.12
N LYS A 189 -2.26 7.69 19.44
CA LYS A 189 -3.57 7.74 20.11
C LYS A 189 -3.69 6.63 21.16
N SER A 190 -3.36 5.39 20.81
CA SER A 190 -3.43 4.25 21.75
C SER A 190 -2.50 4.44 22.94
N GLU A 191 -1.29 4.96 22.72
CA GLU A 191 -0.30 5.22 23.78
C GLU A 191 -0.76 6.30 24.75
N ILE A 192 -1.37 7.39 24.25
CA ILE A 192 -1.84 8.48 25.12
C ILE A 192 -3.20 8.18 25.77
N GLU A 193 -3.98 7.22 25.24
CA GLU A 193 -5.32 6.89 25.76
C GLU A 193 -5.25 6.41 27.23
N VAL A 194 -4.23 5.64 27.59
CA VAL A 194 -4.05 5.15 28.98
C VAL A 194 -3.72 6.27 29.98
N LEU A 195 -3.28 7.42 29.46
CA LEU A 195 -2.96 8.63 30.24
C LEU A 195 -4.07 9.68 30.16
N LYS A 196 -5.15 9.41 29.43
CA LYS A 196 -6.27 10.34 29.23
C LYS A 196 -6.98 10.58 30.57
N LYS A 197 -7.21 11.86 30.90
CA LYS A 197 -8.03 12.29 32.03
C LYS A 197 -9.45 12.57 31.54
N GLU A 198 -10.39 11.70 31.87
CA GLU A 198 -11.79 11.83 31.42
C GLU A 198 -12.44 13.13 31.91
N ASP A 199 -12.07 13.59 33.11
CA ASP A 199 -12.59 14.83 33.70
C ASP A 199 -12.13 16.12 32.98
N ALA A 200 -11.22 16.01 32.02
CA ALA A 200 -10.67 17.14 31.26
C ALA A 200 -11.09 17.17 29.79
N GLU A 201 -12.11 16.40 29.40
CA GLU A 201 -12.60 16.33 28.02
C GLU A 201 -13.45 17.56 27.65
N TYR A 202 -13.20 18.13 26.47
CA TYR A 202 -13.95 19.29 25.97
C TYR A 202 -15.10 18.86 25.06
N SER A 203 -16.13 19.70 24.93
CA SER A 203 -17.27 19.44 24.03
C SER A 203 -16.85 19.18 22.57
N LEU A 204 -15.74 19.80 22.12
CA LEU A 204 -15.17 19.58 20.79
C LEU A 204 -14.60 18.17 20.62
N ASP A 205 -14.07 17.55 21.68
CA ASP A 205 -13.51 16.20 21.65
C ASP A 205 -14.63 15.17 21.41
N HIS A 206 -15.77 15.35 22.09
CA HIS A 206 -16.96 14.52 21.87
C HIS A 206 -17.52 14.68 20.45
N LEU A 207 -17.59 15.91 19.93
CA LEU A 207 -18.04 16.16 18.56
C LEU A 207 -17.09 15.53 17.52
N TYR A 208 -15.78 15.63 17.74
CA TYR A 208 -14.77 15.00 16.91
C TYR A 208 -14.90 13.47 16.93
N GLN A 209 -15.07 12.86 18.11
CA GLN A 209 -15.29 11.43 18.25
C GLN A 209 -16.57 10.98 17.54
N ALA A 210 -17.68 11.71 17.71
CA ALA A 210 -18.92 11.43 17.00
C ALA A 210 -18.72 11.48 15.47
N SER A 211 -18.09 12.55 14.96
CA SER A 211 -17.79 12.70 13.52
C SER A 211 -16.92 11.54 13.00
N ARG A 212 -15.93 11.10 13.78
CA ARG A 212 -15.08 9.94 13.46
C ARG A 212 -15.86 8.64 13.45
N MET A 213 -16.78 8.42 14.39
CA MET A 213 -17.64 7.22 14.44
C MET A 213 -18.54 7.12 13.20
N PHE A 214 -19.00 8.24 12.64
CA PHE A 214 -19.75 8.29 11.39
C PHE A 214 -18.88 8.23 10.12
N GLY A 215 -17.56 8.06 10.25
CA GLY A 215 -16.63 8.04 9.11
C GLY A 215 -16.52 9.39 8.39
N GLN A 216 -16.93 10.49 9.04
CA GLN A 216 -16.89 11.82 8.46
C GLN A 216 -15.48 12.39 8.57
N ASN A 217 -15.00 12.94 7.46
CA ASN A 217 -13.79 13.74 7.39
C ASN A 217 -14.13 15.07 6.72
N LYS A 218 -13.18 16.00 6.71
CA LYS A 218 -13.37 17.34 6.13
C LYS A 218 -13.94 17.29 4.71
N TYR A 219 -13.41 16.39 3.87
CA TYR A 219 -13.77 16.31 2.46
C TYR A 219 -15.11 15.59 2.23
N SER A 220 -15.40 14.52 2.96
CA SER A 220 -16.70 13.83 2.87
C SER A 220 -17.84 14.71 3.38
N THR A 221 -17.59 15.47 4.45
CA THR A 221 -18.55 16.45 4.98
C THR A 221 -18.76 17.59 4.00
N LEU A 222 -17.69 18.15 3.43
CA LEU A 222 -17.78 19.23 2.45
C LEU A 222 -18.51 18.77 1.18
N ARG A 223 -18.23 17.55 0.70
CA ARG A 223 -18.92 16.95 -0.45
C ARG A 223 -20.40 16.77 -0.18
N THR A 224 -20.77 16.33 1.02
CA THR A 224 -22.17 16.17 1.43
C THR A 224 -22.89 17.51 1.57
N ALA A 225 -22.24 18.52 2.15
CA ALA A 225 -22.80 19.86 2.26
C ALA A 225 -22.94 20.54 0.88
N SER A 226 -22.04 20.23 -0.06
CA SER A 226 -21.99 20.86 -1.39
C SER A 226 -22.80 20.13 -2.46
N SER A 227 -23.32 18.93 -2.20
CA SER A 227 -24.07 18.13 -3.18
C SER A 227 -25.44 18.73 -3.53
N ASN A 228 -26.03 19.49 -2.61
CA ASN A 228 -27.35 20.11 -2.80
C ASN A 228 -27.30 21.27 -3.81
N THR A 229 -28.43 21.57 -4.45
CA THR A 229 -28.54 22.77 -5.28
C THR A 229 -28.39 24.04 -4.43
N THR A 230 -27.93 25.13 -5.03
CA THR A 230 -27.80 26.42 -4.32
C THR A 230 -29.11 26.84 -3.67
N ARG A 231 -30.24 26.68 -4.38
CA ARG A 231 -31.58 26.99 -3.84
C ARG A 231 -31.92 26.15 -2.60
N SER A 232 -31.62 24.85 -2.63
CA SER A 232 -31.84 23.95 -1.49
C SER A 232 -30.99 24.35 -0.27
N ARG A 233 -29.71 24.68 -0.49
CA ARG A 233 -28.82 25.16 0.59
C ARG A 233 -29.29 26.47 1.21
N VAL A 234 -29.79 27.41 0.41
CA VAL A 234 -30.34 28.68 0.90
C VAL A 234 -31.58 28.40 1.76
N ASN A 235 -32.53 27.60 1.28
CA ASN A 235 -33.71 27.24 2.08
C ASN A 235 -33.34 26.56 3.40
N MET A 236 -32.44 25.57 3.39
CA MET A 236 -31.96 24.91 4.62
C MET A 236 -31.31 25.88 5.61
N PHE A 237 -30.67 26.95 5.11
CA PHE A 237 -30.05 27.95 5.97
C PHE A 237 -31.07 28.92 6.58
N GLU A 238 -32.11 29.30 5.85
CA GLU A 238 -33.19 30.15 6.37
C GLU A 238 -34.07 29.42 7.41
N ASP A 239 -34.08 28.08 7.38
CA ASP A 239 -34.83 27.22 8.31
C ASP A 239 -34.05 26.85 9.61
N LEU A 240 -32.76 27.22 9.74
CA LEU A 240 -31.89 26.94 10.90
C LEU A 240 -32.05 27.97 12.03
#